data_AF-A0A2E0SFP7-F1
#
_entry.id   AF-A0A2E0SFP7-F1
#
_cell.length_a   1.000
_cell.length_b   1.000
_cell.length_c   1.000
_cell.angle_alpha   90.00
_cell.angle_beta   90.00
_cell.angle_gamma   90.00
#
_symmetry.space_group_name_H-M   'P 1'
#
loop_
_entity.id
_entity.type
_entity.pdbx_description
1 polymer ?
#
loop_
_entity_poly.entity_id
_entity_poly.type
_entity_poly.pdbx_seq_one_letter_code
_entity_poly.pdbx_strand_id
1 'polypeptide(L)'
;MFMLLPTLVVQAQLPARYALEGEQLWSLIGPDYKNWKTTERIPIGLPEPTTTEHHVRYVNRVANRSGDLPLYGSIIVTEHYAGSEDKKELNAVTIAHRVRKDYDTDNNNWYWAHYSADGNVITTSKTSGPFDKGDFVTFEEEGRLWVFHLQDEALADFVSKGELAKHVIRPGIGPRGMTLKSSDNETINQFISMREGFTTSIEDGRLWVFVSGSDELADFEEHGEPAKCVVRPAAGPAGMTIKSSDSEVIDRYINAKDGFELRMAEGRMWVFAAGDSAIEEFDTKGELAKHVIRPGIGPGGMTLKSNESDTITHYLIQKEGFAVTIEDGRLWVFADGSESHNSFLEHGEPAKCVVFPAAGPIGMTVKGADADVINAYLRSK
;
A
#
# COMPACT_ATOMS: atom_id res chain seq x y z
N MET A 1 -42.66 16.89 -40.18
CA MET A 1 -42.30 15.50 -39.86
C MET A 1 -40.79 15.47 -39.60
N PHE A 2 -40.40 15.74 -38.36
CA PHE A 2 -39.00 15.68 -37.93
C PHE A 2 -38.65 14.22 -37.67
N MET A 3 -37.74 13.64 -38.47
CA MET A 3 -37.16 12.34 -38.19
C MET A 3 -36.12 12.48 -37.09
N LEU A 4 -36.43 11.94 -35.91
CA LEU A 4 -35.44 11.63 -34.87
C LEU A 4 -34.60 10.45 -35.35
N LEU A 5 -33.32 10.69 -35.63
CA LEU A 5 -32.34 9.62 -35.81
C LEU A 5 -32.03 9.01 -34.44
N PRO A 6 -32.10 7.68 -34.26
CA PRO A 6 -31.67 7.05 -33.02
C PRO A 6 -30.14 7.17 -32.91
N THR A 7 -29.67 7.85 -31.88
CA THR A 7 -28.26 7.86 -31.48
C THR A 7 -27.89 6.43 -31.09
N LEU A 8 -27.21 5.72 -31.98
CA LEU A 8 -26.66 4.40 -31.69
C LEU A 8 -25.51 4.60 -30.70
N VAL A 9 -25.77 4.41 -29.41
CA VAL A 9 -24.71 4.35 -28.39
C VAL A 9 -23.91 3.08 -28.64
N VAL A 10 -22.83 3.20 -29.41
CA VAL A 10 -21.87 2.13 -29.60
C VAL A 10 -21.14 1.96 -28.27
N GLN A 11 -21.61 1.03 -27.44
CA GLN A 11 -20.85 0.56 -26.28
C GLN A 11 -19.59 -0.13 -26.80
N ALA A 12 -18.46 0.59 -26.79
CA ALA A 12 -17.19 0.11 -27.30
C ALA A 12 -16.79 -1.19 -26.59
N GLN A 13 -16.85 -2.31 -27.32
CA GLN A 13 -16.16 -3.52 -26.91
C GLN A 13 -14.70 -3.34 -27.27
N LEU A 14 -13.84 -3.25 -26.25
CA LEU A 14 -12.39 -3.20 -26.42
C LEU A 14 -11.90 -4.40 -27.21
N PRO A 15 -11.12 -4.20 -28.30
CA PRO A 15 -10.36 -5.30 -28.88
C PRO A 15 -9.32 -5.75 -27.84
N ALA A 16 -9.44 -7.00 -27.38
CA ALA A 16 -8.65 -7.62 -26.31
C ALA A 16 -7.11 -7.68 -26.53
N ARG A 17 -6.57 -6.96 -27.51
CA ARG A 17 -5.17 -7.04 -27.95
C ARG A 17 -4.29 -5.85 -27.54
N TYR A 18 -4.86 -4.71 -27.17
CA TYR A 18 -4.08 -3.53 -26.80
C TYR A 18 -4.29 -3.15 -25.33
N ALA A 19 -3.18 -3.09 -24.58
CA ALA A 19 -3.14 -2.42 -23.29
C ALA A 19 -3.21 -0.91 -23.57
N LEU A 20 -4.37 -0.29 -23.35
CA LEU A 20 -4.48 1.16 -23.35
C LEU A 20 -4.05 1.65 -21.97
N GLU A 21 -3.17 2.63 -21.94
CA GLU A 21 -2.50 3.12 -20.74
C GLU A 21 -2.56 4.66 -20.71
N GLY A 22 -2.51 5.24 -19.51
CA GLY A 22 -2.46 6.67 -19.27
C GLY A 22 -3.56 7.44 -19.99
N GLU A 23 -3.18 8.42 -20.81
CA GLU A 23 -4.11 9.27 -21.57
C GLU A 23 -4.95 8.49 -22.59
N GLN A 24 -4.43 7.39 -23.14
CA GLN A 24 -5.18 6.59 -24.13
C GLN A 24 -6.35 5.86 -23.47
N LEU A 25 -6.14 5.39 -22.23
CA LEU A 25 -7.19 4.76 -21.44
C LEU A 25 -8.29 5.76 -21.08
N TRP A 26 -7.91 6.97 -20.66
CA TRP A 26 -8.87 8.05 -20.42
C TRP A 26 -9.61 8.46 -21.69
N SER A 27 -8.90 8.63 -22.82
CA SER A 27 -9.52 9.02 -24.09
C SER A 27 -10.56 8.01 -24.59
N LEU A 28 -10.37 6.73 -24.27
CA LEU A 28 -11.34 5.69 -24.58
C LEU A 28 -12.58 5.77 -23.69
N ILE A 29 -12.37 5.89 -22.38
CA ILE A 29 -13.45 5.75 -21.39
C ILE A 29 -14.19 7.07 -21.23
N GLY A 30 -13.44 8.17 -21.11
CA GLY A 30 -13.94 9.54 -20.98
C GLY A 30 -14.97 9.69 -19.87
N PRO A 31 -15.82 10.72 -19.89
CA PRO A 31 -16.93 10.85 -18.97
C PRO A 31 -18.06 9.82 -19.22
N ASP A 32 -17.98 9.01 -20.29
CA ASP A 32 -19.04 8.08 -20.69
C ASP A 32 -19.24 6.92 -19.70
N TYR A 33 -18.25 6.64 -18.83
CA TYR A 33 -18.40 5.66 -17.74
C TYR A 33 -19.57 5.97 -16.80
N LYS A 34 -20.01 7.23 -16.73
CA LYS A 34 -21.17 7.63 -15.90
C LYS A 34 -22.47 6.95 -16.33
N ASN A 35 -22.52 6.43 -17.57
CA ASN A 35 -23.63 5.63 -18.08
C ASN A 35 -23.52 4.13 -17.74
N TRP A 36 -22.43 3.71 -17.09
CA TRP A 36 -22.23 2.31 -16.69
C TRP A 36 -22.96 2.01 -15.38
N LYS A 37 -23.05 0.73 -15.03
CA LYS A 37 -23.75 0.31 -13.81
C LYS A 37 -22.88 0.62 -12.60
N THR A 38 -23.49 1.16 -11.54
CA THR A 38 -22.83 1.34 -10.25
C THR A 38 -22.71 0.01 -9.49
N THR A 39 -21.70 -0.10 -8.64
CA THR A 39 -21.53 -1.26 -7.77
C THR A 39 -20.86 -0.86 -6.45
N GLU A 40 -21.19 -1.56 -5.39
CA GLU A 40 -20.47 -1.48 -4.10
C GLU A 40 -19.35 -2.53 -4.05
N ARG A 41 -19.34 -3.49 -4.98
CA ARG A 41 -18.39 -4.60 -4.98
C ARG A 41 -16.96 -4.11 -5.20
N ILE A 42 -16.06 -4.62 -4.38
CA ILE A 42 -14.61 -4.50 -4.52
C ILE A 42 -14.10 -5.85 -5.06
N PRO A 43 -13.63 -5.91 -6.32
CA PRO A 43 -13.08 -7.15 -6.85
C PRO A 43 -11.65 -7.42 -6.38
N ILE A 44 -11.32 -8.71 -6.34
CA ILE A 44 -10.03 -9.22 -5.90
C ILE A 44 -8.89 -8.65 -6.75
N GLY A 45 -7.84 -8.17 -6.06
CA GLY A 45 -6.59 -7.73 -6.67
C GLY A 45 -6.59 -6.28 -7.17
N LEU A 46 -7.63 -5.50 -6.88
CA LEU A 46 -7.55 -4.04 -6.98
C LEU A 46 -6.99 -3.46 -5.68
N PRO A 47 -6.22 -2.35 -5.75
CA PRO A 47 -5.96 -1.54 -4.58
C PRO A 47 -7.31 -1.17 -3.94
N GLU A 48 -7.52 -1.60 -2.71
CA GLU A 48 -8.71 -1.21 -1.96
C GLU A 48 -8.54 0.25 -1.54
N PRO A 49 -9.56 1.10 -1.74
CA PRO A 49 -9.52 2.41 -1.15
C PRO A 49 -9.49 2.27 0.37
N THR A 50 -8.73 3.14 1.01
CA THR A 50 -8.55 3.17 2.46
C THR A 50 -9.81 3.58 3.20
N THR A 51 -10.75 4.23 2.52
CA THR A 51 -12.06 4.58 3.05
C THR A 51 -13.16 4.08 2.12
N THR A 52 -14.30 3.69 2.66
CA THR A 52 -15.50 3.41 1.83
C THR A 52 -16.33 4.66 1.62
N GLU A 53 -16.12 5.69 2.44
CA GLU A 53 -16.84 6.95 2.38
C GLU A 53 -16.45 7.75 1.13
N HIS A 54 -17.43 8.39 0.49
CA HIS A 54 -17.22 9.31 -0.63
C HIS A 54 -16.66 8.73 -1.94
N HIS A 55 -16.80 7.41 -2.16
CA HIS A 55 -16.48 6.79 -3.46
C HIS A 55 -17.74 6.36 -4.23
N VAL A 56 -17.72 6.52 -5.55
CA VAL A 56 -18.72 5.93 -6.45
C VAL A 56 -18.02 5.06 -7.48
N ARG A 57 -18.38 3.77 -7.55
CA ARG A 57 -17.77 2.83 -8.49
C ARG A 57 -18.70 2.49 -9.62
N TYR A 58 -18.16 2.54 -10.82
CA TYR A 58 -18.81 2.18 -12.08
C TYR A 58 -18.10 0.98 -12.69
N VAL A 59 -18.86 0.03 -13.21
CA VAL A 59 -18.33 -1.19 -13.82
C VAL A 59 -18.83 -1.36 -15.24
N ASN A 60 -17.90 -1.65 -16.15
CA ASN A 60 -18.29 -1.98 -17.51
C ASN A 60 -19.10 -3.30 -17.56
N ARG A 61 -19.68 -3.60 -18.72
CA ARG A 61 -20.51 -4.80 -18.91
C ARG A 61 -19.78 -6.11 -18.61
N VAL A 62 -18.47 -6.17 -18.83
CA VAL A 62 -17.64 -7.36 -18.58
C VAL A 62 -17.46 -7.55 -17.07
N ALA A 63 -17.02 -6.50 -16.37
CA ALA A 63 -16.85 -6.49 -14.92
C ALA A 63 -18.14 -6.84 -14.17
N ASN A 64 -19.27 -6.22 -14.56
CA ASN A 64 -20.58 -6.48 -13.93
C ASN A 64 -21.08 -7.93 -14.10
N ARG A 65 -20.61 -8.66 -15.11
CA ARG A 65 -20.99 -10.07 -15.35
C ARG A 65 -20.01 -11.06 -14.73
N SER A 66 -18.91 -10.58 -14.16
CA SER A 66 -17.84 -11.43 -13.65
C SER A 66 -18.07 -11.81 -12.19
N GLY A 67 -17.39 -12.88 -11.73
CA GLY A 67 -17.30 -13.25 -10.31
C GLY A 67 -16.35 -12.35 -9.53
N ASP A 68 -15.90 -12.79 -8.35
CA ASP A 68 -15.08 -11.95 -7.44
C ASP A 68 -13.74 -11.59 -8.04
N LEU A 69 -13.28 -12.43 -8.97
CA LEU A 69 -12.15 -12.18 -9.83
C LEU A 69 -12.65 -11.77 -11.24
N PRO A 70 -12.62 -10.47 -11.61
CA PRO A 70 -13.21 -9.98 -12.87
C PRO A 70 -12.56 -10.58 -14.11
N LEU A 71 -13.30 -10.85 -15.19
CA LEU A 71 -12.69 -11.37 -16.44
C LEU A 71 -11.74 -10.35 -17.09
N TYR A 72 -10.82 -10.80 -17.95
CA TYR A 72 -10.00 -9.88 -18.76
C TYR A 72 -10.89 -8.97 -19.63
N GLY A 73 -10.50 -7.70 -19.75
CA GLY A 73 -11.32 -6.62 -20.32
C GLY A 73 -12.31 -5.99 -19.33
N SER A 74 -12.30 -6.42 -18.06
CA SER A 74 -13.05 -5.74 -17.00
C SER A 74 -12.44 -4.37 -16.73
N ILE A 75 -13.30 -3.35 -16.67
CA ILE A 75 -12.92 -1.98 -16.31
C ILE A 75 -13.79 -1.53 -15.16
N ILE A 76 -13.13 -0.92 -14.18
CA ILE A 76 -13.73 -0.37 -12.99
C ILE A 76 -13.26 1.07 -12.88
N VAL A 77 -14.21 1.98 -12.72
CA VAL A 77 -13.94 3.40 -12.52
C VAL A 77 -14.41 3.77 -11.13
N THR A 78 -13.51 4.27 -10.29
CA THR A 78 -13.81 4.77 -8.95
C THR A 78 -13.67 6.29 -8.97
N GLU A 79 -14.76 7.00 -8.75
CA GLU A 79 -14.73 8.43 -8.49
C GLU A 79 -14.40 8.69 -7.02
N HIS A 80 -13.50 9.63 -6.77
CA HIS A 80 -13.05 10.07 -5.46
C HIS A 80 -13.55 11.49 -5.21
N TYR A 81 -14.50 11.62 -4.30
CA TYR A 81 -15.09 12.92 -3.98
C TYR A 81 -14.43 13.52 -2.73
N ALA A 82 -14.12 14.81 -2.80
CA ALA A 82 -13.72 15.62 -1.67
C ALA A 82 -14.94 16.28 -1.01
N GLY A 83 -14.77 16.75 0.23
CA GLY A 83 -15.75 17.56 0.95
C GLY A 83 -16.84 16.78 1.69
N SER A 84 -17.64 17.53 2.45
CA SER A 84 -18.77 16.99 3.24
C SER A 84 -19.90 16.44 2.37
N GLU A 85 -20.81 15.66 2.94
CA GLU A 85 -21.96 15.10 2.21
C GLU A 85 -22.77 16.13 1.40
N ASP A 86 -22.92 17.35 1.92
CA ASP A 86 -23.69 18.43 1.29
C ASP A 86 -22.95 19.13 0.13
N LYS A 87 -21.64 18.91 -0.01
CA LYS A 87 -20.77 19.60 -0.99
C LYS A 87 -19.68 18.65 -1.49
N LYS A 88 -20.09 17.56 -2.12
CA LYS A 88 -19.17 16.61 -2.75
C LYS A 88 -18.65 17.18 -4.06
N GLU A 89 -17.35 17.40 -4.16
CA GLU A 89 -16.68 17.81 -5.39
C GLU A 89 -15.83 16.64 -5.91
N LEU A 90 -15.95 16.30 -7.20
CA LEU A 90 -15.13 15.25 -7.80
C LEU A 90 -13.67 15.73 -7.81
N ASN A 91 -12.80 15.03 -7.10
CA ASN A 91 -11.39 15.42 -6.97
C ASN A 91 -10.50 14.58 -7.90
N ALA A 92 -10.69 13.26 -7.88
CA ALA A 92 -9.94 12.32 -8.69
C ALA A 92 -10.79 11.19 -9.23
N VAL A 93 -10.30 10.51 -10.26
CA VAL A 93 -10.90 9.32 -10.84
C VAL A 93 -9.83 8.24 -10.95
N THR A 94 -10.10 7.05 -10.45
CA THR A 94 -9.25 5.88 -10.67
C THR A 94 -9.88 4.98 -11.70
N ILE A 95 -9.13 4.64 -12.74
CA ILE A 95 -9.54 3.63 -13.71
C ILE A 95 -8.64 2.42 -13.53
N ALA A 96 -9.23 1.28 -13.26
CA ALA A 96 -8.53 0.00 -13.25
C ALA A 96 -9.06 -0.92 -14.34
N HIS A 97 -8.14 -1.45 -15.15
CA HIS A 97 -8.38 -2.28 -16.31
C HIS A 97 -7.65 -3.61 -16.17
N ARG A 98 -8.41 -4.71 -16.12
CA ARG A 98 -7.81 -6.05 -16.08
C ARG A 98 -7.44 -6.47 -17.49
N VAL A 99 -6.17 -6.33 -17.86
CA VAL A 99 -5.76 -6.26 -19.27
C VAL A 99 -5.81 -7.63 -19.95
N ARG A 100 -4.89 -8.53 -19.60
CA ARG A 100 -4.77 -9.89 -20.14
C ARG A 100 -3.86 -10.72 -19.24
N LYS A 101 -3.84 -12.03 -19.47
CA LYS A 101 -2.91 -12.93 -18.79
C LYS A 101 -1.46 -12.48 -19.03
N ASP A 102 -0.65 -12.55 -17.97
CA ASP A 102 0.79 -12.28 -17.97
C ASP A 102 1.14 -10.82 -18.36
N TYR A 103 0.24 -9.87 -18.11
CA TYR A 103 0.48 -8.44 -18.36
C TYR A 103 1.31 -7.79 -17.24
N ASP A 104 0.91 -8.03 -16.00
CA ASP A 104 1.53 -7.50 -14.79
C ASP A 104 1.21 -8.50 -13.68
N THR A 105 2.02 -9.54 -13.57
CA THR A 105 1.74 -10.65 -12.63
C THR A 105 1.74 -10.19 -11.19
N ASP A 106 2.51 -9.15 -10.88
CA ASP A 106 2.69 -8.62 -9.54
C ASP A 106 1.43 -7.86 -9.12
N ASN A 107 0.77 -7.18 -10.06
CA ASN A 107 -0.54 -6.54 -9.86
C ASN A 107 -1.73 -7.38 -10.36
N ASN A 108 -1.66 -8.71 -10.32
CA ASN A 108 -2.77 -9.59 -10.71
C ASN A 108 -3.36 -9.33 -12.12
N ASN A 109 -2.52 -8.82 -13.02
CA ASN A 109 -2.79 -8.37 -14.38
C ASN A 109 -3.70 -7.14 -14.50
N TRP A 110 -3.75 -6.33 -13.45
CA TRP A 110 -4.40 -5.03 -13.47
C TRP A 110 -3.44 -3.96 -13.93
N TYR A 111 -3.91 -3.12 -14.85
CA TYR A 111 -3.38 -1.79 -15.05
C TYR A 111 -4.31 -0.82 -14.31
N TRP A 112 -3.77 0.11 -13.53
CA TRP A 112 -4.56 1.16 -12.91
C TRP A 112 -3.93 2.53 -13.15
N ALA A 113 -4.76 3.56 -13.18
CA ALA A 113 -4.33 4.95 -13.30
C ALA A 113 -5.25 5.86 -12.49
N HIS A 114 -4.63 6.78 -11.76
CA HIS A 114 -5.31 7.88 -11.08
C HIS A 114 -5.27 9.11 -11.99
N TYR A 115 -6.43 9.74 -12.14
CA TYR A 115 -6.63 10.94 -12.94
C TYR A 115 -7.18 12.06 -12.07
N SER A 116 -6.85 13.30 -12.39
CA SER A 116 -7.57 14.45 -11.85
C SER A 116 -9.02 14.45 -12.34
N ALA A 117 -9.87 15.27 -11.72
CA ALA A 117 -11.25 15.49 -12.18
C ALA A 117 -11.36 15.88 -13.67
N ASP A 118 -10.35 16.57 -14.21
CA ASP A 118 -10.27 16.98 -15.62
C ASP A 118 -9.73 15.88 -16.55
N GLY A 119 -9.31 14.74 -16.01
CA GLY A 119 -8.79 13.61 -16.78
C GLY A 119 -7.28 13.62 -17.03
N ASN A 120 -6.53 14.51 -16.38
CA ASN A 120 -5.07 14.48 -16.45
C ASN A 120 -4.53 13.33 -15.61
N VAL A 121 -3.54 12.59 -16.12
CA VAL A 121 -2.90 11.49 -15.38
C VAL A 121 -2.14 12.06 -14.18
N ILE A 122 -2.44 11.57 -12.98
CA ILE A 122 -1.71 11.85 -11.74
C ILE A 122 -0.59 10.81 -11.59
N THR A 123 -0.96 9.53 -11.58
CA THR A 123 -0.03 8.40 -11.51
C THR A 123 -0.67 7.14 -12.07
N THR A 124 0.13 6.10 -12.31
CA THR A 124 -0.29 4.84 -12.92
C THR A 124 0.43 3.68 -12.25
N SER A 125 -0.06 2.46 -12.41
CA SER A 125 0.61 1.26 -11.88
C SER A 125 2.04 1.05 -12.38
N LYS A 126 2.44 1.73 -13.46
CA LYS A 126 3.80 1.70 -14.02
C LYS A 126 4.69 2.85 -13.57
N THR A 127 4.08 3.92 -13.06
CA THR A 127 4.77 5.15 -12.66
C THR A 127 4.50 5.50 -11.19
N SER A 128 3.87 4.59 -10.46
CA SER A 128 3.56 4.76 -9.05
C SER A 128 4.84 4.86 -8.26
N GLY A 129 4.85 5.79 -7.31
CA GLY A 129 5.96 5.90 -6.39
C GLY A 129 6.09 4.61 -5.57
N PRO A 130 7.30 4.25 -5.12
CA PRO A 130 7.51 3.08 -4.26
C PRO A 130 6.80 3.20 -2.89
N PHE A 131 6.25 4.38 -2.58
CA PHE A 131 5.54 4.66 -1.34
C PHE A 131 4.04 4.88 -1.54
N ASP A 132 3.53 4.79 -2.77
CA ASP A 132 2.10 4.86 -3.05
C ASP A 132 1.42 3.64 -2.41
N LYS A 133 0.34 3.86 -1.66
CA LYS A 133 -0.42 2.79 -0.99
C LYS A 133 -1.86 3.20 -0.74
N GLY A 134 -2.80 2.28 -1.00
CA GLY A 134 -4.24 2.55 -0.89
C GLY A 134 -4.65 3.75 -1.74
N ASP A 135 -5.34 4.73 -1.14
CA ASP A 135 -5.71 6.00 -1.79
C ASP A 135 -4.66 7.11 -1.62
N PHE A 136 -3.43 6.77 -1.24
CA PHE A 136 -2.35 7.74 -1.11
C PHE A 136 -1.42 7.71 -2.31
N VAL A 137 -1.21 8.88 -2.89
CA VAL A 137 -0.18 9.13 -3.90
C VAL A 137 0.94 9.93 -3.29
N THR A 138 2.17 9.63 -3.71
CA THR A 138 3.38 10.20 -3.15
C THR A 138 4.29 10.79 -4.23
N PHE A 139 4.99 11.87 -3.87
CA PHE A 139 5.94 12.53 -4.75
C PHE A 139 7.23 12.81 -3.99
N GLU A 140 8.35 12.26 -4.46
CA GLU A 140 9.66 12.48 -3.86
C GLU A 140 10.34 13.70 -4.49
N GLU A 141 10.69 14.69 -3.65
CA GLU A 141 11.36 15.91 -4.07
C GLU A 141 12.42 16.31 -3.03
N GLU A 142 13.68 16.44 -3.46
CA GLU A 142 14.80 16.89 -2.61
C GLU A 142 14.92 16.10 -1.27
N GLY A 143 14.69 14.79 -1.31
CA GLY A 143 14.74 13.93 -0.11
C GLY A 143 13.56 14.11 0.84
N ARG A 144 12.48 14.75 0.39
CA ARG A 144 11.19 14.88 1.08
C ARG A 144 10.15 14.08 0.32
N LEU A 145 9.17 13.57 1.06
CA LEU A 145 8.06 12.83 0.49
C LEU A 145 6.79 13.66 0.69
N TRP A 146 6.25 14.19 -0.40
CA TRP A 146 4.90 14.71 -0.41
C TRP A 146 3.91 13.56 -0.45
N VAL A 147 2.86 13.67 0.34
CA VAL A 147 1.84 12.63 0.51
C VAL A 147 0.48 13.30 0.37
N PHE A 148 -0.37 12.73 -0.47
CA PHE A 148 -1.72 13.22 -0.72
C PHE A 148 -2.70 12.06 -0.72
N HIS A 149 -3.84 12.26 -0.08
CA HIS A 149 -5.00 11.41 -0.30
C HIS A 149 -5.64 11.75 -1.66
N LEU A 150 -6.20 10.77 -2.38
CA LEU A 150 -6.87 11.02 -3.66
C LEU A 150 -8.10 11.94 -3.55
N GLN A 151 -8.65 12.12 -2.34
CA GLN A 151 -9.73 13.06 -2.05
C GLN A 151 -9.21 14.43 -1.52
N ASP A 152 -7.90 14.65 -1.44
CA ASP A 152 -7.34 15.93 -1.00
C ASP A 152 -7.49 16.99 -2.10
N GLU A 153 -8.24 18.06 -1.82
CA GLU A 153 -8.45 19.20 -2.74
C GLU A 153 -7.13 19.87 -3.16
N ALA A 154 -6.09 19.79 -2.33
CA ALA A 154 -4.78 20.35 -2.62
C ALA A 154 -3.97 19.53 -3.64
N LEU A 155 -4.36 18.28 -3.93
CA LEU A 155 -3.63 17.40 -4.84
C LEU A 155 -3.58 17.97 -6.26
N ALA A 156 -4.71 18.46 -6.79
CA ALA A 156 -4.75 19.05 -8.14
C ALA A 156 -3.84 20.28 -8.26
N ASP A 157 -3.85 21.11 -7.22
CA ASP A 157 -3.02 22.30 -7.11
C ASP A 157 -1.52 21.94 -7.05
N PHE A 158 -1.17 20.90 -6.29
CA PHE A 158 0.20 20.38 -6.22
C PHE A 158 0.66 19.79 -7.55
N VAL A 159 -0.13 18.91 -8.19
CA VAL A 159 0.21 18.31 -9.49
C VAL A 159 0.42 19.39 -10.56
N SER A 160 -0.33 20.49 -10.50
CA SER A 160 -0.16 21.60 -11.44
C SER A 160 1.05 22.49 -11.17
N LYS A 161 1.46 22.67 -9.90
CA LYS A 161 2.45 23.70 -9.50
C LYS A 161 3.77 23.13 -9.00
N GLY A 162 3.78 21.87 -8.55
CA GLY A 162 4.90 21.22 -7.86
C GLY A 162 5.08 21.65 -6.38
N GLU A 163 4.26 22.55 -5.86
CA GLU A 163 4.34 22.99 -4.47
C GLU A 163 3.01 23.51 -3.93
N LEU A 164 2.87 23.50 -2.60
CA LEU A 164 1.73 24.09 -1.90
C LEU A 164 2.13 25.34 -1.10
N ALA A 165 1.33 26.40 -1.25
CA ALA A 165 1.50 27.64 -0.50
C ALA A 165 1.35 27.44 1.02
N LYS A 166 0.51 26.49 1.45
CA LYS A 166 0.37 26.06 2.84
C LYS A 166 0.49 24.55 2.89
N HIS A 167 1.36 24.06 3.77
CA HIS A 167 1.56 22.64 3.97
C HIS A 167 2.07 22.38 5.39
N VAL A 168 1.92 21.15 5.83
CA VAL A 168 2.49 20.60 7.05
C VAL A 168 3.80 19.90 6.73
N ILE A 169 4.77 20.00 7.64
CA ILE A 169 6.08 19.34 7.53
C ILE A 169 6.29 18.49 8.78
N ARG A 170 6.61 17.20 8.59
CA ARG A 170 6.93 16.27 9.68
C ARG A 170 8.30 15.63 9.39
N PRO A 171 9.39 16.15 10.00
CA PRO A 171 10.73 15.64 9.75
C PRO A 171 10.94 14.23 10.29
N GLY A 172 11.57 13.36 9.49
CA GLY A 172 12.11 12.07 9.95
C GLY A 172 11.09 10.96 10.21
N ILE A 173 9.82 11.15 9.87
CA ILE A 173 8.76 10.15 10.11
C ILE A 173 8.36 9.36 8.86
N GLY A 174 8.91 9.71 7.70
CA GLY A 174 8.64 9.01 6.44
C GLY A 174 9.54 7.79 6.22
N PRO A 175 9.28 7.01 5.17
CA PRO A 175 10.16 5.94 4.70
C PRO A 175 11.61 6.41 4.59
N ARG A 176 12.58 5.55 4.93
CA ARG A 176 14.02 5.91 4.99
C ARG A 176 14.36 7.09 5.90
N GLY A 177 13.47 7.49 6.82
CA GLY A 177 13.65 8.68 7.66
C GLY A 177 13.46 10.00 6.90
N MET A 178 12.71 9.98 5.79
CA MET A 178 12.40 11.17 5.02
C MET A 178 11.51 12.15 5.80
N THR A 179 11.53 13.40 5.38
CA THR A 179 10.56 14.41 5.85
C THR A 179 9.27 14.25 5.07
N LEU A 180 8.15 14.03 5.77
CA LEU A 180 6.84 14.00 5.15
C LEU A 180 6.28 15.42 5.02
N LYS A 181 5.63 15.67 3.89
CA LYS A 181 4.86 16.87 3.62
C LYS A 181 3.47 16.52 3.13
N SER A 182 2.49 17.31 3.53
CA SER A 182 1.12 17.20 3.03
C SER A 182 0.39 18.52 3.22
N SER A 183 -0.83 18.64 2.70
CA SER A 183 -1.71 19.79 2.93
C SER A 183 -2.06 19.95 4.43
N ASP A 184 -2.21 18.84 5.15
CA ASP A 184 -2.61 18.79 6.56
C ASP A 184 -1.91 17.68 7.38
N ASN A 185 -2.18 17.63 8.69
CA ASN A 185 -1.58 16.61 9.59
C ASN A 185 -2.31 15.26 9.56
N GLU A 186 -3.60 15.27 9.28
CA GLU A 186 -4.45 14.08 9.28
C GLU A 186 -4.05 13.16 8.13
N THR A 187 -3.88 13.70 6.93
CA THR A 187 -3.37 12.99 5.75
C THR A 187 -2.01 12.32 6.04
N ILE A 188 -1.10 13.03 6.72
CA ILE A 188 0.19 12.44 7.14
C ILE A 188 -0.02 11.31 8.14
N ASN A 189 -0.86 11.52 9.17
CA ASN A 189 -1.06 10.54 10.23
C ASN A 189 -1.74 9.26 9.70
N GLN A 190 -2.71 9.38 8.81
CA GLN A 190 -3.35 8.26 8.13
C GLN A 190 -2.33 7.50 7.26
N PHE A 191 -1.54 8.21 6.45
CA PHE A 191 -0.52 7.57 5.60
C PHE A 191 0.48 6.74 6.41
N ILE A 192 1.03 7.30 7.50
CA ILE A 192 2.02 6.56 8.32
C ILE A 192 1.38 5.44 9.13
N SER A 193 0.06 5.45 9.34
CA SER A 193 -0.63 4.40 10.08
C SER A 193 -1.00 3.19 9.24
N MET A 194 -1.06 3.33 7.91
CA MET A 194 -1.37 2.21 7.03
C MET A 194 -0.31 1.11 7.11
N ARG A 195 -0.76 -0.13 7.30
CA ARG A 195 0.02 -1.35 7.28
C ARG A 195 -0.80 -2.46 6.61
N GLU A 196 -0.16 -3.28 5.80
CA GLU A 196 -0.81 -4.42 5.15
C GLU A 196 -1.44 -5.38 6.18
N GLY A 197 -2.66 -5.84 5.92
CA GLY A 197 -3.42 -6.71 6.81
C GLY A 197 -4.09 -6.02 8.01
N PHE A 198 -4.01 -4.69 8.09
CA PHE A 198 -4.67 -3.92 9.14
C PHE A 198 -5.56 -2.81 8.57
N THR A 199 -6.71 -2.64 9.20
CA THR A 199 -7.56 -1.45 9.02
C THR A 199 -7.34 -0.51 10.20
N THR A 200 -7.14 0.77 9.92
CA THR A 200 -6.89 1.77 10.96
C THR A 200 -7.86 2.93 10.88
N SER A 201 -8.28 3.44 12.04
CA SER A 201 -9.08 4.67 12.16
C SER A 201 -8.42 5.61 13.17
N ILE A 202 -8.47 6.93 12.93
CA ILE A 202 -7.94 7.93 13.87
C ILE A 202 -9.10 8.69 14.49
N GLU A 203 -9.32 8.47 15.79
CA GLU A 203 -10.39 9.11 16.55
C GLU A 203 -9.80 9.82 17.78
N ASP A 204 -10.15 11.10 17.96
CA ASP A 204 -9.65 11.92 19.06
C ASP A 204 -8.11 11.90 19.20
N GLY A 205 -7.39 11.82 18.06
CA GLY A 205 -5.93 11.74 18.01
C GLY A 205 -5.35 10.41 18.49
N ARG A 206 -6.15 9.35 18.53
CA ARG A 206 -5.74 7.98 18.87
C ARG A 206 -5.93 7.08 17.66
N LEU A 207 -4.96 6.18 17.47
CA LEU A 207 -4.99 5.22 16.38
C LEU A 207 -5.71 3.95 16.83
N TRP A 208 -6.90 3.70 16.29
CA TRP A 208 -7.53 2.40 16.33
C TRP A 208 -6.92 1.49 15.27
N VAL A 209 -6.68 0.25 15.65
CA VAL A 209 -6.09 -0.78 14.79
C VAL A 209 -6.88 -2.07 14.90
N PHE A 210 -7.26 -2.62 13.75
CA PHE A 210 -7.95 -3.90 13.63
C PHE A 210 -7.29 -4.75 12.55
N VAL A 211 -7.43 -6.06 12.65
CA VAL A 211 -7.10 -6.96 11.53
C VAL A 211 -8.14 -6.73 10.44
N SER A 212 -7.71 -6.55 9.20
CA SER A 212 -8.63 -6.31 8.08
C SER A 212 -9.62 -7.47 7.93
N GLY A 213 -10.92 -7.14 7.83
CA GLY A 213 -11.99 -8.14 7.69
C GLY A 213 -12.32 -8.93 8.97
N SER A 214 -11.83 -8.52 10.13
CA SER A 214 -12.16 -9.14 11.41
C SER A 214 -13.57 -8.80 11.89
N ASP A 215 -14.17 -9.70 12.69
CA ASP A 215 -15.45 -9.46 13.35
C ASP A 215 -15.36 -8.23 14.28
N GLU A 216 -14.21 -8.00 14.93
CA GLU A 216 -13.99 -6.84 15.78
C GLU A 216 -13.98 -5.51 15.02
N LEU A 217 -13.50 -5.51 13.77
CA LEU A 217 -13.60 -4.34 12.90
C LEU A 217 -15.06 -4.06 12.55
N ALA A 218 -15.82 -5.10 12.15
CA ALA A 218 -17.22 -4.95 11.82
C ALA A 218 -18.04 -4.46 13.03
N ASP A 219 -17.79 -5.02 14.22
CA ASP A 219 -18.41 -4.58 15.47
C ASP A 219 -18.06 -3.12 15.79
N PHE A 220 -16.82 -2.69 15.55
CA PHE A 220 -16.39 -1.31 15.75
C PHE A 220 -17.04 -0.34 14.77
N GLU A 221 -17.16 -0.70 13.50
CA GLU A 221 -17.84 0.11 12.48
C GLU A 221 -19.35 0.25 12.78
N GLU A 222 -19.99 -0.79 13.31
CA GLU A 222 -21.42 -0.76 13.65
C GLU A 222 -21.71 -0.06 14.99
N HIS A 223 -20.87 -0.26 16.01
CA HIS A 223 -21.17 0.14 17.39
C HIS A 223 -20.21 1.16 17.99
N GLY A 224 -19.10 1.49 17.31
CA GLY A 224 -18.03 2.35 17.82
C GLY A 224 -17.09 1.64 18.80
N GLU A 225 -16.55 2.39 19.77
CA GLU A 225 -15.54 1.85 20.70
C GLU A 225 -16.03 0.57 21.43
N PRO A 226 -15.31 -0.58 21.36
CA PRO A 226 -15.69 -1.79 22.06
C PRO A 226 -15.63 -1.63 23.58
N ALA A 227 -16.51 -2.37 24.29
CA ALA A 227 -16.58 -2.34 25.76
C ALA A 227 -15.27 -2.76 26.45
N LYS A 228 -14.45 -3.57 25.79
CA LYS A 228 -13.09 -3.91 26.20
C LYS A 228 -12.14 -3.42 25.11
N CYS A 229 -11.17 -2.60 25.48
CA CYS A 229 -10.07 -2.22 24.60
C CYS A 229 -8.75 -2.24 25.36
N VAL A 230 -7.68 -2.49 24.62
CA VAL A 230 -6.30 -2.33 25.06
C VAL A 230 -5.79 -0.99 24.56
N VAL A 231 -5.10 -0.25 25.43
CA VAL A 231 -4.54 1.07 25.11
C VAL A 231 -3.04 1.02 25.34
N ARG A 232 -2.25 1.39 24.33
CA ARG A 232 -0.79 1.55 24.44
C ARG A 232 -0.39 2.98 24.14
N PRO A 233 -0.21 3.82 25.17
CA PRO A 233 0.21 5.20 25.01
C PRO A 233 1.56 5.30 24.31
N ALA A 234 1.66 6.20 23.33
CA ALA A 234 2.88 6.49 22.58
C ALA A 234 3.57 5.30 21.88
N ALA A 235 2.82 4.23 21.62
CA ALA A 235 3.34 3.03 20.95
C ALA A 235 3.17 3.07 19.42
N GLY A 236 2.37 4.01 18.90
CA GLY A 236 2.06 4.11 17.47
C GLY A 236 2.97 5.04 16.68
N PRO A 237 2.72 5.12 15.36
CA PRO A 237 3.45 6.01 14.48
C PRO A 237 3.49 7.43 15.02
N ALA A 238 4.68 8.05 14.94
CA ALA A 238 4.96 9.38 15.48
C ALA A 238 4.56 9.58 16.96
N GLY A 239 4.56 8.52 17.78
CA GLY A 239 4.23 8.59 19.21
C GLY A 239 2.73 8.67 19.49
N MET A 240 1.88 8.23 18.56
CA MET A 240 0.44 8.16 18.76
C MET A 240 0.06 7.08 19.79
N THR A 241 -1.07 7.28 20.48
CA THR A 241 -1.64 6.21 21.32
C THR A 241 -2.36 5.20 20.42
N ILE A 242 -2.03 3.91 20.55
CA ILE A 242 -2.75 2.85 19.84
C ILE A 242 -3.86 2.29 20.74
N LYS A 243 -5.03 2.05 20.15
CA LYS A 243 -6.14 1.29 20.72
C LYS A 243 -6.46 0.10 19.82
N SER A 244 -6.87 -1.00 20.43
CA SER A 244 -7.42 -2.17 19.72
C SER A 244 -8.30 -2.97 20.67
N SER A 245 -9.05 -3.95 20.16
CA SER A 245 -9.79 -4.92 20.96
C SER A 245 -8.84 -5.84 21.75
N ASP A 246 -7.66 -6.13 21.20
CA ASP A 246 -6.72 -7.11 21.76
C ASP A 246 -5.26 -6.61 21.74
N SER A 247 -4.46 -7.04 22.73
CA SER A 247 -3.05 -6.65 22.85
C SER A 247 -2.16 -7.24 21.76
N GLU A 248 -2.46 -8.45 21.29
CA GLU A 248 -1.73 -9.15 20.23
C GLU A 248 -1.93 -8.47 18.88
N VAL A 249 -3.12 -7.92 18.60
CA VAL A 249 -3.35 -7.10 17.40
C VAL A 249 -2.42 -5.89 17.37
N ILE A 250 -2.27 -5.21 18.52
CA ILE A 250 -1.33 -4.09 18.65
C ILE A 250 0.12 -4.56 18.45
N ASP A 251 0.52 -5.69 19.03
CA ASP A 251 1.87 -6.24 18.84
C ASP A 251 2.14 -6.60 17.38
N ARG A 252 1.19 -7.24 16.70
CA ARG A 252 1.33 -7.59 15.27
C ARG A 252 1.44 -6.31 14.44
N TYR A 253 0.61 -5.30 14.71
CA TYR A 253 0.63 -4.04 13.98
C TYR A 253 1.95 -3.28 14.12
N ILE A 254 2.44 -3.10 15.35
CA ILE A 254 3.69 -2.37 15.62
C ILE A 254 4.88 -3.05 14.95
N ASN A 255 4.85 -4.37 14.84
CA ASN A 255 5.95 -5.17 14.29
C ASN A 255 5.75 -5.55 12.83
N ALA A 256 4.64 -5.14 12.20
CA ALA A 256 4.29 -5.46 10.83
C ALA A 256 5.33 -4.92 9.85
N LYS A 257 5.66 -5.73 8.84
CA LYS A 257 6.56 -5.37 7.75
C LYS A 257 6.01 -5.94 6.45
N ASP A 258 6.16 -5.17 5.38
CA ASP A 258 5.67 -5.55 4.06
C ASP A 258 6.25 -6.90 3.63
N GLY A 259 5.40 -7.74 3.05
CA GLY A 259 5.76 -9.10 2.62
C GLY A 259 5.80 -10.15 3.74
N PHE A 260 5.42 -9.79 4.98
CA PHE A 260 5.35 -10.74 6.10
C PHE A 260 4.01 -10.73 6.82
N GLU A 261 3.58 -11.91 7.24
CA GLU A 261 2.48 -12.08 8.17
C GLU A 261 2.97 -12.50 9.54
N LEU A 262 2.38 -11.91 10.58
CA LEU A 262 2.76 -12.16 11.97
C LEU A 262 1.62 -12.84 12.72
N ARG A 263 1.98 -13.74 13.64
CA ARG A 263 1.07 -14.31 14.66
C ARG A 263 1.74 -14.27 16.03
N MET A 264 0.94 -14.14 17.08
CA MET A 264 1.42 -14.17 18.46
C MET A 264 0.97 -15.48 19.09
N ALA A 265 1.87 -16.19 19.78
CA ALA A 265 1.52 -17.37 20.56
C ALA A 265 2.53 -17.60 21.68
N GLU A 266 2.04 -17.82 22.90
CA GLU A 266 2.86 -18.08 24.09
C GLU A 266 3.94 -17.01 24.35
N GLY A 267 3.65 -15.74 24.04
CA GLY A 267 4.62 -14.63 24.17
C GLY A 267 5.77 -14.69 23.16
N ARG A 268 5.61 -15.44 22.06
CA ARG A 268 6.53 -15.52 20.94
C ARG A 268 5.87 -14.98 19.68
N MET A 269 6.68 -14.42 18.78
CA MET A 269 6.21 -13.96 17.49
C MET A 269 6.56 -14.97 16.41
N TRP A 270 5.54 -15.45 15.73
CA TRP A 270 5.67 -16.23 14.52
C TRP A 270 5.69 -15.30 13.32
N VAL A 271 6.63 -15.54 12.43
CA VAL A 271 6.87 -14.77 11.22
C VAL A 271 6.73 -15.70 10.02
N PHE A 272 5.88 -15.31 9.08
CA PHE A 272 5.62 -16.02 7.83
C PHE A 272 5.86 -15.08 6.66
N ALA A 273 6.28 -15.61 5.51
CA ALA A 273 6.14 -14.85 4.28
C ALA A 273 4.65 -14.64 3.98
N ALA A 274 4.28 -13.49 3.44
CA ALA A 274 2.89 -13.21 3.09
C ALA A 274 2.35 -14.28 2.13
N GLY A 275 1.15 -14.81 2.42
CA GLY A 275 0.53 -15.87 1.61
C GLY A 275 1.16 -17.27 1.75
N ASP A 276 2.04 -17.49 2.72
CA ASP A 276 2.61 -18.82 2.98
C ASP A 276 1.52 -19.80 3.47
N SER A 277 1.43 -20.96 2.82
CA SER A 277 0.51 -22.04 3.22
C SER A 277 0.68 -22.53 4.67
N ALA A 278 1.85 -22.33 5.28
CA ALA A 278 2.09 -22.65 6.69
C ALA A 278 1.25 -21.83 7.66
N ILE A 279 0.73 -20.67 7.21
CA ILE A 279 -0.16 -19.83 7.99
C ILE A 279 -1.46 -20.58 8.32
N GLU A 280 -2.05 -21.28 7.35
CA GLU A 280 -3.28 -22.06 7.57
C GLU A 280 -3.07 -23.21 8.56
N GLU A 281 -1.91 -23.89 8.47
CA GLU A 281 -1.55 -24.93 9.42
C GLU A 281 -1.40 -24.35 10.83
N PHE A 282 -0.74 -23.19 10.95
CA PHE A 282 -0.56 -22.50 12.22
C PHE A 282 -1.91 -22.05 12.81
N ASP A 283 -2.76 -21.40 12.01
CA ASP A 283 -4.06 -20.91 12.47
C ASP A 283 -4.97 -22.07 12.92
N THR A 284 -4.78 -23.27 12.36
CA THR A 284 -5.52 -24.48 12.78
C THR A 284 -4.95 -25.13 14.05
N LYS A 285 -3.62 -25.17 14.20
CA LYS A 285 -2.95 -26.00 15.24
C LYS A 285 -2.34 -25.20 16.39
N GLY A 286 -2.12 -23.90 16.20
CA GLY A 286 -1.39 -23.00 17.09
C GLY A 286 0.13 -23.20 17.11
N GLU A 287 0.66 -24.27 16.52
CA GLU A 287 2.10 -24.53 16.38
C GLU A 287 2.39 -25.45 15.19
N LEU A 288 3.47 -25.15 14.46
CA LEU A 288 3.94 -25.98 13.35
C LEU A 288 4.78 -27.16 13.82
N ALA A 289 4.58 -28.33 13.20
CA ALA A 289 5.35 -29.53 13.50
C ALA A 289 6.86 -29.39 13.19
N LYS A 290 7.20 -28.61 12.16
CA LYS A 290 8.58 -28.24 11.82
C LYS A 290 8.69 -26.73 11.81
N HIS A 291 9.57 -26.21 12.65
CA HIS A 291 9.81 -24.77 12.74
C HIS A 291 11.23 -24.49 13.24
N VAL A 292 11.67 -23.26 12.99
CA VAL A 292 12.91 -22.69 13.48
C VAL A 292 12.58 -21.75 14.64
N ILE A 293 13.43 -21.75 15.67
CA ILE A 293 13.30 -20.87 16.83
C ILE A 293 14.59 -20.04 16.94
N ARG A 294 14.45 -18.73 17.00
CA ARG A 294 15.56 -17.82 17.29
C ARG A 294 15.25 -16.97 18.53
N PRO A 295 15.74 -17.38 19.71
CA PRO A 295 15.45 -16.67 20.96
C PRO A 295 16.11 -15.29 21.02
N GLY A 296 15.38 -14.30 21.53
CA GLY A 296 15.96 -13.00 21.92
C GLY A 296 16.33 -12.05 20.79
N ILE A 297 16.08 -12.41 19.53
CA ILE A 297 16.47 -11.58 18.37
C ILE A 297 15.34 -10.72 17.79
N GLY A 298 14.11 -10.93 18.27
CA GLY A 298 12.94 -10.17 17.84
C GLY A 298 12.82 -8.82 18.54
N PRO A 299 11.84 -7.99 18.10
CA PRO A 299 11.48 -6.74 18.75
C PRO A 299 11.27 -6.93 20.25
N GLY A 300 11.83 -6.02 21.07
CA GLY A 300 11.76 -6.14 22.53
C GLY A 300 12.47 -7.35 23.14
N GLY A 301 13.36 -8.02 22.40
CA GLY A 301 14.00 -9.27 22.84
C GLY A 301 13.09 -10.49 22.72
N MET A 302 12.04 -10.42 21.90
CA MET A 302 11.11 -11.52 21.71
C MET A 302 11.76 -12.70 20.98
N THR A 303 11.27 -13.91 21.26
CA THR A 303 11.65 -15.09 20.47
C THR A 303 10.89 -15.09 19.14
N LEU A 304 11.64 -15.22 18.04
CA LEU A 304 11.05 -15.39 16.72
C LEU A 304 10.94 -16.87 16.36
N LYS A 305 9.80 -17.25 15.77
CA LYS A 305 9.55 -18.56 15.19
C LYS A 305 9.12 -18.42 13.72
N SER A 306 9.39 -19.44 12.92
CA SER A 306 9.01 -19.50 11.50
C SER A 306 9.07 -20.96 11.02
N ASN A 307 8.37 -21.31 9.94
CA ASN A 307 8.59 -22.57 9.22
C ASN A 307 9.99 -22.67 8.62
N GLU A 308 10.56 -21.52 8.19
CA GLU A 308 11.86 -21.44 7.54
C GLU A 308 12.82 -20.46 8.24
N SER A 309 14.11 -20.82 8.25
CA SER A 309 15.17 -20.00 8.87
C SER A 309 15.38 -18.67 8.15
N ASP A 310 15.25 -18.68 6.83
CA ASP A 310 15.55 -17.51 6.01
C ASP A 310 14.46 -16.45 6.15
N THR A 311 13.20 -16.83 6.30
CA THR A 311 12.08 -15.91 6.62
C THR A 311 12.37 -15.03 7.83
N ILE A 312 12.93 -15.59 8.90
CA ILE A 312 13.31 -14.79 10.08
C ILE A 312 14.42 -13.80 9.73
N THR A 313 15.41 -14.24 8.96
CA THR A 313 16.52 -13.37 8.55
C THR A 313 16.02 -12.22 7.68
N HIS A 314 15.20 -12.53 6.66
CA HIS A 314 14.58 -11.53 5.78
C HIS A 314 13.70 -10.55 6.56
N TYR A 315 12.88 -11.04 7.49
CA TYR A 315 12.08 -10.17 8.36
C TYR A 315 12.94 -9.19 9.18
N LEU A 316 14.08 -9.64 9.71
CA LEU A 316 14.95 -8.80 10.53
C LEU A 316 15.67 -7.72 9.72
N ILE A 317 16.03 -8.01 8.47
CA ILE A 317 16.70 -7.03 7.59
C ILE A 317 15.72 -6.09 6.89
N GLN A 318 14.43 -6.46 6.78
CA GLN A 318 13.43 -5.64 6.10
C GLN A 318 13.19 -4.32 6.84
N LYS A 319 13.21 -3.21 6.11
CA LYS A 319 12.95 -1.86 6.64
C LYS A 319 12.17 -1.04 5.61
N GLU A 320 11.23 -0.23 6.09
CA GLU A 320 10.36 0.60 5.24
C GLU A 320 11.16 1.52 4.32
N GLY A 321 10.90 1.38 3.02
CA GLY A 321 11.54 2.12 1.93
C GLY A 321 12.93 1.67 1.51
N PHE A 322 13.34 0.47 1.91
CA PHE A 322 14.53 -0.17 1.39
C PHE A 322 14.18 -1.49 0.72
N ALA A 323 14.70 -1.69 -0.49
CA ALA A 323 14.76 -3.00 -1.10
C ALA A 323 16.03 -3.70 -0.61
N VAL A 324 15.86 -4.87 0.01
CA VAL A 324 16.97 -5.64 0.58
C VAL A 324 16.95 -7.08 0.11
N THR A 325 18.13 -7.62 -0.19
CA THR A 325 18.28 -9.03 -0.54
C THR A 325 19.60 -9.58 -0.02
N ILE A 326 19.69 -10.89 0.15
CA ILE A 326 20.91 -11.57 0.59
C ILE A 326 21.45 -12.39 -0.57
N GLU A 327 22.64 -12.04 -1.04
CA GLU A 327 23.37 -12.81 -2.07
C GLU A 327 24.80 -13.05 -1.62
N ASP A 328 25.28 -14.29 -1.80
CA ASP A 328 26.63 -14.72 -1.39
C ASP A 328 26.96 -14.39 0.09
N GLY A 329 25.95 -14.46 0.96
CA GLY A 329 26.09 -14.13 2.39
C GLY A 329 26.26 -12.65 2.70
N ARG A 330 25.96 -11.77 1.74
CA ARG A 330 26.05 -10.31 1.89
C ARG A 330 24.67 -9.69 1.77
N LEU A 331 24.42 -8.67 2.58
CA LEU A 331 23.18 -7.91 2.56
C LEU A 331 23.30 -6.80 1.50
N TRP A 332 22.53 -6.90 0.45
CA TRP A 332 22.36 -5.83 -0.54
C TRP A 332 21.25 -4.90 -0.10
N VAL A 333 21.50 -3.59 -0.20
CA VAL A 333 20.56 -2.54 0.21
C VAL A 333 20.46 -1.51 -0.90
N PHE A 334 19.22 -1.24 -1.32
CA PHE A 334 18.86 -0.21 -2.25
C PHE A 334 17.73 0.64 -1.69
N ALA A 335 17.57 1.85 -2.24
CA ALA A 335 16.33 2.59 -2.05
C ALA A 335 15.24 1.84 -2.82
N ASP A 336 14.07 1.67 -2.20
CA ASP A 336 13.00 0.95 -2.86
C ASP A 336 12.58 1.63 -4.17
N GLY A 337 12.30 0.84 -5.21
CA GLY A 337 12.00 1.30 -6.56
C GLY A 337 13.11 2.08 -7.30
N SER A 338 14.34 2.15 -6.77
CA SER A 338 15.41 2.93 -7.42
C SER A 338 15.92 2.32 -8.72
N GLU A 339 16.42 3.15 -9.65
CA GLU A 339 17.07 2.67 -10.88
C GLU A 339 18.22 1.69 -10.58
N SER A 340 18.95 1.93 -9.49
CA SER A 340 20.03 1.04 -9.05
C SER A 340 19.54 -0.31 -8.55
N HIS A 341 18.36 -0.37 -7.90
CA HIS A 341 17.72 -1.61 -7.52
C HIS A 341 17.28 -2.38 -8.77
N ASN A 342 16.58 -1.71 -9.69
CA ASN A 342 16.11 -2.33 -10.94
C ASN A 342 17.28 -2.87 -11.78
N SER A 343 18.34 -2.06 -11.92
CA SER A 343 19.57 -2.50 -12.61
C SER A 343 20.23 -3.69 -11.92
N PHE A 344 20.18 -3.78 -10.59
CA PHE A 344 20.68 -4.93 -9.85
C PHE A 344 19.87 -6.19 -10.13
N LEU A 345 18.54 -6.10 -10.17
CA LEU A 345 17.68 -7.23 -10.51
C LEU A 345 17.93 -7.73 -11.94
N GLU A 346 18.21 -6.83 -12.88
CA GLU A 346 18.44 -7.18 -14.29
C GLU A 346 19.86 -7.67 -14.60
N HIS A 347 20.86 -7.13 -13.91
CA HIS A 347 22.28 -7.28 -14.29
C HIS A 347 23.18 -7.79 -13.15
N GLY A 348 22.64 -7.94 -11.94
CA GLY A 348 23.39 -8.32 -10.75
C GLY A 348 24.23 -7.18 -10.17
N GLU A 349 25.39 -7.52 -9.59
CA GLU A 349 26.25 -6.57 -8.89
C GLU A 349 26.62 -5.32 -9.73
N PRO A 350 26.39 -4.10 -9.21
CA PRO A 350 26.71 -2.87 -9.94
C PRO A 350 28.22 -2.68 -10.10
N ALA A 351 28.63 -2.06 -11.21
CA ALA A 351 30.04 -1.80 -11.52
C ALA A 351 30.75 -0.92 -10.47
N LYS A 352 30.00 -0.03 -9.80
CA LYS A 352 30.46 0.69 -8.62
C LYS A 352 29.66 0.19 -7.43
N CYS A 353 30.36 -0.39 -6.46
CA CYS A 353 29.75 -0.91 -5.24
C CYS A 353 30.39 -0.27 -4.02
N VAL A 354 29.55 0.16 -3.08
CA VAL A 354 29.95 0.57 -1.75
C VAL A 354 29.81 -0.62 -0.81
N VAL A 355 30.83 -0.87 0.01
CA VAL A 355 30.90 -2.03 0.90
C VAL A 355 31.15 -1.55 2.33
N PHE A 356 30.31 -1.99 3.25
CA PHE A 356 30.44 -1.77 4.69
C PHE A 356 30.63 -3.13 5.38
N PRO A 357 31.88 -3.56 5.64
CA PRO A 357 32.16 -4.83 6.28
C PRO A 357 31.56 -4.91 7.68
N ALA A 358 30.84 -5.99 7.97
CA ALA A 358 30.24 -6.29 9.27
C ALA A 358 29.35 -5.18 9.88
N ALA A 359 28.80 -4.28 9.06
CA ALA A 359 27.96 -3.19 9.51
C ALA A 359 26.47 -3.55 9.58
N GLY A 360 26.06 -4.64 8.93
CA GLY A 360 24.66 -5.05 8.83
C GLY A 360 24.17 -5.84 10.04
N PRO A 361 22.86 -6.14 10.08
CA PRO A 361 22.29 -7.04 11.08
C PRO A 361 23.07 -8.35 11.17
N ILE A 362 23.29 -8.84 12.39
CA ILE A 362 24.02 -10.10 12.66
C ILE A 362 25.48 -10.06 12.15
N GLY A 363 26.06 -8.87 11.96
CA GLY A 363 27.44 -8.70 11.49
C GLY A 363 27.61 -9.00 10.01
N MET A 364 26.54 -8.95 9.22
CA MET A 364 26.60 -9.11 7.78
C MET A 364 27.37 -7.95 7.11
N THR A 365 28.08 -8.25 6.02
CA THR A 365 28.62 -7.21 5.15
C THR A 365 27.48 -6.59 4.35
N VAL A 366 27.36 -5.26 4.39
CA VAL A 366 26.35 -4.52 3.63
C VAL A 366 26.96 -4.00 2.34
N LYS A 367 26.26 -4.19 1.22
CA LYS A 367 26.62 -3.73 -0.12
C LYS A 367 25.47 -2.94 -0.73
N GLY A 368 25.81 -2.07 -1.66
CA GLY A 368 24.84 -1.28 -2.42
C GLY A 368 25.52 -0.37 -3.44
N ALA A 369 24.72 0.31 -4.24
CA ALA A 369 25.22 1.26 -5.24
C ALA A 369 25.55 2.65 -4.64
N ASP A 370 24.98 2.98 -3.48
CA ASP A 370 25.03 4.30 -2.88
C ASP A 370 25.32 4.24 -1.37
N ALA A 371 26.32 4.99 -0.92
CA ALA A 371 26.71 5.05 0.48
C ALA A 371 25.66 5.74 1.37
N ASP A 372 24.97 6.76 0.85
CA ASP A 372 23.97 7.50 1.61
C ASP A 372 22.72 6.64 1.85
N VAL A 373 22.34 5.83 0.87
CA VAL A 373 21.27 4.83 1.02
C VAL A 373 21.64 3.79 2.09
N ILE A 374 22.85 3.22 2.03
CA ILE A 374 23.30 2.26 3.06
C ILE A 374 23.34 2.94 4.43
N ASN A 375 23.87 4.16 4.51
CA ASN A 375 23.93 4.89 5.77
C ASN A 375 22.53 5.22 6.33
N ALA A 376 21.56 5.52 5.46
CA ALA A 376 20.17 5.71 5.86
C ALA A 376 19.56 4.40 6.38
N TYR A 377 19.82 3.28 5.69
CA TYR A 377 19.39 1.95 6.12
C TYR A 377 20.00 1.55 7.48
N LEU A 378 21.27 1.84 7.72
CA LEU A 378 21.93 1.52 8.98
C LEU A 378 21.43 2.40 10.13
N ARG A 379 20.92 3.60 9.85
CA ARG A 379 20.36 4.53 10.85
C ARG A 379 18.87 4.31 11.11
N SER A 380 18.12 3.75 10.17
CA SER A 380 16.71 3.42 10.37
C SER A 380 16.58 2.32 11.42
N LYS A 381 15.59 2.45 12.29
CA LYS A 381 15.34 1.51 13.39
C LYS A 381 14.41 0.40 12.97
#